data_AF-W2YW14-F1
#
_entry.id   AF-W2YW14-F1
#
_cell.length_a   1.000
_cell.length_b   1.000
_cell.length_c   1.000
_cell.angle_alpha   90.00
_cell.angle_beta   90.00
_cell.angle_gamma   90.00
#
_symmetry.space_group_name_H-M   'P 1'
#
loop_
_entity.id
_entity.type
_entity.pdbx_description
1 polymer ?
#
loop_
_entity_poly.entity_id
_entity_poly.type
_entity_poly.pdbx_seq_one_letter_code
_entity_poly.pdbx_strand_id
1 'polypeptide(L)' 'MMQKYLLSFVLAGNPNTVWPDDKLYWPQYNDPSLGTQIVINETFSVDEYALANAKSVHWNKALWY' A
#
# COMPACT_ATOMS: atom_id res chain seq x y z
N MET A 1 10.26 -8.68 5.84
CA MET A 1 9.27 -7.74 6.43
C MET A 1 7.84 -7.97 5.95
N MET A 2 7.59 -8.16 4.64
CA MET A 2 6.25 -8.37 4.07
C MET A 2 5.34 -9.38 4.80
N GLN A 3 5.87 -10.54 5.20
CA GLN A 3 5.10 -11.58 5.90
C GLN A 3 4.40 -11.08 7.18
N LYS A 4 5.00 -10.12 7.91
CA LYS A 4 4.41 -9.55 9.13
C LYS A 4 3.23 -8.60 8.84
N TYR A 5 3.21 -7.94 7.69
CA TYR A 5 2.04 -7.14 7.27
C TYR A 5 0.87 -8.06 6.91
N LEU A 6 1.13 -9.08 6.08
CA LEU A 6 0.11 -10.04 5.65
C LEU A 6 -0.48 -10.79 6.85
N LEU A 7 0.36 -11.28 7.76
CA LEU A 7 -0.11 -11.99 8.94
C LEU A 7 -0.89 -11.07 9.89
N SER A 8 -0.43 -9.83 10.12
CA SER A 8 -1.20 -8.83 10.90
C SER A 8 -2.57 -8.57 10.28
N PHE A 9 -2.65 -8.48 8.94
CA PHE A 9 -3.92 -8.28 8.24
C PHE A 9 -4.85 -9.49 8.37
N VAL A 10 -4.34 -10.71 8.21
CA VAL A 10 -5.14 -11.94 8.38
C VAL A 10 -5.67 -12.07 9.81
N LEU A 11 -4.86 -11.71 10.82
CA LEU A 11 -5.23 -11.86 12.23
C LEU A 11 -6.14 -10.74 12.76
N ALA A 12 -5.97 -9.52 12.27
CA ALA A 12 -6.59 -8.33 12.87
C ALA A 12 -7.34 -7.43 11.88
N GLY A 13 -7.38 -7.76 10.59
CA GLY A 13 -7.96 -6.92 9.54
C GLY A 13 -7.18 -5.63 9.27
N ASN A 14 -6.08 -5.40 9.96
CA ASN A 14 -5.25 -4.20 9.84
C ASN A 14 -3.76 -4.59 9.80
N PRO A 15 -3.03 -4.16 8.76
CA PRO A 15 -1.64 -4.57 8.56
C PRO A 15 -0.66 -3.96 9.58
N ASN A 16 -1.09 -3.00 10.42
CA ASN A 16 -0.25 -2.32 11.41
C ASN A 16 -0.44 -2.80 12.86
N THR A 17 -1.51 -3.54 13.17
CA THR A 17 -1.88 -3.88 14.55
C THR A 17 -0.87 -4.78 15.26
N VAL A 18 -0.38 -5.82 14.59
CA VAL A 18 0.53 -6.82 15.21
C VAL A 18 1.97 -6.48 14.84
N TRP A 19 2.87 -6.41 15.82
CA TRP A 19 4.29 -5.98 15.66
C TRP A 19 4.45 -4.58 15.05
N PRO A 20 3.88 -3.54 15.65
CA PRO A 20 3.95 -2.18 15.11
C PRO A 20 5.40 -1.66 15.03
N ASP A 21 6.25 -1.98 16.00
CA ASP A 21 7.64 -1.49 16.05
C ASP A 21 8.57 -2.17 15.03
N ASP A 22 8.16 -3.31 14.49
CA ASP A 22 8.95 -4.09 13.52
C ASP A 22 8.70 -3.66 12.07
N LYS A 23 7.82 -2.67 11.86
CA LYS A 23 7.27 -2.30 10.56
C LYS A 23 7.15 -0.78 10.45
N LEU A 24 7.20 -0.30 9.21
CA LEU A 24 6.78 1.06 8.92
C LEU A 24 5.26 1.15 9.05
N TYR A 25 4.76 2.30 9.47
CA TYR A 25 3.33 2.52 9.46
C TYR A 25 2.84 2.65 8.01
N TRP A 26 1.94 1.77 7.59
CA TRP A 26 1.32 1.82 6.27
C TRP A 26 -0.14 2.28 6.43
N PRO A 27 -0.45 3.57 6.15
CA PRO A 27 -1.78 4.09 6.37
C PRO A 27 -2.79 3.47 5.40
N GLN A 28 -4.07 3.59 5.76
CA GLN A 28 -5.17 3.10 4.93
C GLN A 28 -5.23 3.90 3.61
N TYR A 29 -5.54 3.22 2.52
CA TYR A 29 -5.78 3.89 1.24
C TYR A 29 -6.91 4.93 1.39
N ASN A 30 -6.68 6.16 0.89
CA ASN A 30 -7.46 7.39 1.10
C ASN A 30 -7.24 8.17 2.41
N ASP A 31 -6.23 7.80 3.20
CA ASP A 31 -5.74 8.59 4.34
C ASP A 31 -4.22 8.71 4.22
N PRO A 32 -3.65 9.80 3.65
CA PRO A 32 -4.23 11.08 3.20
C PRO A 32 -4.87 11.05 1.79
N SER A 33 -5.34 12.21 1.29
CA SER A 33 -6.26 12.38 0.13
C SER A 33 -5.88 11.69 -1.19
N LEU A 34 -4.60 11.44 -1.45
CA LEU A 34 -4.14 10.72 -2.65
C LEU A 34 -3.87 9.24 -2.40
N GLY A 35 -3.91 8.81 -1.13
CA GLY A 35 -3.44 7.51 -0.69
C GLY A 35 -1.91 7.45 -0.60
N THR A 36 -1.44 6.47 0.15
CA THR A 36 -0.03 6.20 0.36
C THR A 36 0.23 4.73 0.07
N GLN A 37 1.29 4.46 -0.68
CA GLN A 37 1.70 3.11 -1.05
C GLN A 37 2.91 2.68 -0.22
N ILE A 38 2.96 1.39 0.10
CA ILE A 38 4.19 0.75 0.58
C ILE A 38 5.02 0.33 -0.64
N VAL A 39 6.29 0.72 -0.66
CA VAL A 39 7.23 0.34 -1.72
C VAL A 39 8.14 -0.74 -1.18
N ILE A 40 8.12 -1.89 -1.85
CA ILE A 40 8.94 -3.06 -1.50
C ILE A 40 9.98 -3.25 -2.59
N ASN A 41 11.20 -2.82 -2.30
CA ASN A 41 12.38 -3.10 -3.10
C ASN A 41 13.49 -3.66 -2.19
N GLU A 42 14.76 -3.36 -2.46
CA GLU A 42 15.90 -3.68 -1.58
C GLU A 42 15.71 -3.12 -0.15
N THR A 43 15.07 -1.94 -0.04
CA THR A 43 14.66 -1.30 1.21
C THR A 43 13.15 -1.08 1.21
N PHE A 44 12.53 -1.20 2.39
CA PHE A 44 11.10 -0.94 2.53
C PHE A 44 10.91 0.55 2.81
N SER A 45 10.00 1.19 2.07
CA SER A 45 9.64 2.59 2.29
C SER A 45 8.13 2.81 2.09
N VAL A 46 7.69 4.02 2.43
CA VAL A 46 6.32 4.50 2.28
C VAL A 46 6.38 5.74 1.40
N ASP A 47 5.52 5.81 0.37
CA ASP A 47 5.55 6.86 -0.66
C ASP A 47 4.15 7.28 -1.10
N GLU A 48 4.03 8.39 -1.81
CA GLU A 48 2.76 8.84 -2.38
C GLU A 48 2.24 7.83 -3.42
N TYR A 49 0.90 7.71 -3.50
CA TYR A 49 0.27 6.78 -4.43
C TYR A 49 0.49 7.21 -5.89
N ALA A 50 1.36 6.50 -6.60
CA ALA A 50 1.79 6.87 -7.94
C ALA A 50 0.88 6.30 -9.06
N LEU A 51 -0.03 5.37 -8.75
CA LEU A 51 -0.82 4.65 -9.75
C LEU A 51 -2.11 5.39 -10.18
N ALA A 52 -2.61 6.37 -9.42
CA ALA A 52 -3.69 7.26 -9.87
C ALA A 52 -3.16 8.34 -10.82
N ASN A 53 -2.70 7.95 -12.00
CA ASN A 53 -2.15 8.86 -13.00
C ASN A 53 -2.85 8.73 -14.36
N ALA A 54 -2.61 9.70 -15.24
CA ALA A 54 -3.21 9.75 -16.57
C ALA A 54 -2.93 8.51 -17.43
N LYS A 55 -1.77 7.86 -17.26
CA LYS A 55 -1.43 6.62 -17.99
C LYS A 55 -2.30 5.46 -17.51
N SER A 56 -2.46 5.29 -16.20
CA SER A 56 -3.34 4.26 -15.64
C SER A 56 -4.79 4.43 -16.09
N VAL A 57 -5.30 5.68 -16.09
CA VAL A 57 -6.65 5.99 -16.60
C VAL A 57 -6.80 5.66 -18.08
N HIS A 58 -5.78 5.97 -18.90
CA HIS A 58 -5.79 5.66 -20.32
C HIS A 58 -5.83 4.15 -20.56
N TRP A 59 -4.92 3.38 -19.96
CA TRP A 59 -4.83 1.95 -20.19
C TRP A 59 -6.01 1.17 -19.63
N ASN A 60 -6.58 1.58 -18.49
CA ASN A 60 -7.82 0.99 -17.98
C ASN A 60 -8.97 1.10 -18.98
N LYS A 61 -9.07 2.22 -19.72
CA LYS A 61 -10.10 2.38 -20.77
C LYS A 61 -9.77 1.58 -22.03
N ALA A 62 -8.49 1.52 -22.41
CA ALA A 62 -8.09 0.90 -23.66
C ALA A 62 -8.14 -0.64 -23.64
N LEU A 63 -7.95 -1.25 -22.46
CA LEU A 63 -7.81 -2.71 -22.33
C LEU A 63 -9.06 -3.41 -21.78
N TRP A 64 -9.91 -2.73 -21.02
CA TRP A 64 -11.03 -3.33 -20.29
C TRP A 64 -12.41 -2.86 -20.77
N TYR A 65 -12.49 -2.17 -21.91
CA TYR A 65 -13.72 -1.78 -22.60
C TYR A 65 -13.81 -2.48 -23.96
#